data_AF-A0A5J4SPU7-F1
#
_entry.id   AF-A0A5J4SPU7-F1
#
_cell.length_a   1.000
_cell.length_b   1.000
_cell.length_c   1.000
_cell.angle_alpha   90.00
_cell.angle_beta   90.00
_cell.angle_gamma   90.00
#
_symmetry.space_group_name_H-M   'P 1'
#
loop_
_entity.id
_entity.type
_entity.pdbx_description
1 polymer ?
#
loop_
_entity_poly.entity_id
_entity_poly.type
_entity_poly.pdbx_seq_one_letter_code
_entity_poly.pdbx_strand_id
1 'polypeptide(L)' 'MLDTDFPEKGIADINELYNINESVTLKCALTDIFLDDEDKVVIKDIDFAEMGGYETVQVFKMSLVTDRSFELILD' A
#
# COMPACT_ATOMS: atom_id res chain seq x y z
N MET A 1 -15.97 -17.90 8.88
CA MET A 1 -16.76 -16.78 9.44
C MET A 1 -16.20 -15.53 8.78
N LEU A 2 -17.03 -14.72 8.14
CA LEU A 2 -16.60 -13.38 7.73
C LEU A 2 -16.47 -12.58 9.02
N ASP A 3 -15.28 -12.06 9.28
CA ASP A 3 -15.03 -11.18 10.41
C ASP A 3 -15.88 -9.92 10.20
N THR A 4 -16.85 -9.71 11.10
CA THR A 4 -17.78 -8.57 11.04
C THR A 4 -17.32 -7.42 11.93
N ASP A 5 -16.12 -7.53 12.48
CA ASP A 5 -15.56 -6.49 13.35
C ASP A 5 -14.75 -5.49 12.52
N PHE A 6 -14.59 -4.30 13.08
CA PHE A 6 -13.81 -3.23 12.47
C PHE A 6 -12.33 -3.68 12.32
N PRO A 7 -11.68 -3.43 11.17
CA PRO A 7 -10.37 -3.99 10.87
C PRO A 7 -9.22 -3.26 11.58
N GLU A 8 -9.30 -3.12 12.91
CA GLU A 8 -8.32 -2.42 13.75
C GLU A 8 -6.90 -2.95 13.55
N LYS A 9 -6.76 -4.28 13.50
CA LYS A 9 -5.46 -4.92 13.29
C LYS A 9 -4.85 -4.54 11.95
N GLY A 10 -5.64 -4.54 10.87
CA GLY A 10 -5.15 -4.15 9.54
C GLY A 10 -4.70 -2.69 9.50
N ILE A 11 -5.41 -1.81 10.21
CA ILE A 11 -5.02 -0.39 10.34
C ILE A 11 -3.73 -0.26 11.15
N ALA A 12 -3.56 -1.03 12.24
CA ALA A 12 -2.34 -1.06 13.03
C ALA A 12 -1.14 -1.54 12.20
N ASP A 13 -1.29 -2.65 11.47
CA ASP A 13 -0.24 -3.21 10.60
C ASP A 13 0.22 -2.20 9.54
N ILE A 14 -0.72 -1.45 8.94
CA ILE A 14 -0.42 -0.39 7.96
C ILE A 14 0.34 0.79 8.62
N ASN A 15 -0.07 1.20 9.82
CA ASN A 15 0.62 2.26 10.55
C ASN A 15 2.02 1.84 10.98
N GLU A 16 2.21 0.59 11.42
CA GLU A 16 3.54 0.05 11.70
C GLU A 16 4.42 0.09 10.45
N LEU A 17 3.90 -0.35 9.30
CA LEU A 17 4.63 -0.31 8.03
C LEU A 17 5.07 1.11 7.65
N TYR A 18 4.20 2.11 7.87
CA TYR A 18 4.53 3.52 7.66
C TYR A 18 5.63 4.01 8.61
N ASN A 19 5.54 3.64 9.89
CA ASN A 19 6.45 4.10 10.93
C ASN A 19 7.87 3.51 10.83
N ILE A 20 8.05 2.41 10.11
CA ILE A 20 9.39 1.88 9.82
C ILE A 20 10.22 2.92 9.05
N ASN A 21 9.58 3.71 8.17
CA ASN A 21 10.24 4.73 7.36
C ASN A 21 11.45 4.20 6.55
N GLU A 22 11.37 2.93 6.13
CA GLU A 22 12.33 2.28 5.25
C GLU A 22 11.68 1.95 3.90
N SER A 23 12.49 1.57 2.92
CA SER A 23 11.97 1.13 1.63
C SER A 23 11.39 -0.28 1.73
N VAL A 24 10.18 -0.44 1.22
CA VAL A 24 9.47 -1.72 1.13
C VAL A 24 9.42 -2.18 -0.32
N THR A 25 9.33 -3.49 -0.56
CA THR A 25 9.12 -4.02 -1.91
C THR A 25 7.64 -3.94 -2.26
N LEU A 26 7.32 -3.22 -3.33
CA LEU A 26 6.02 -3.27 -3.98
C LEU A 26 5.98 -4.49 -4.91
N LYS A 27 5.03 -5.40 -4.68
CA LYS A 27 4.77 -6.53 -5.57
C LYS A 27 3.40 -6.37 -6.21
N CYS A 28 3.35 -6.32 -7.53
CA CYS A 28 2.09 -6.11 -8.23
C CYS A 28 2.13 -6.82 -9.58
N ALA A 29 1.34 -7.89 -9.70
CA ALA A 29 1.31 -8.74 -10.89
C ALA A 29 1.01 -7.99 -12.20
N LEU A 30 0.39 -6.81 -12.16
CA LEU A 30 0.15 -5.98 -13.34
C LEU A 30 1.37 -5.16 -13.76
N THR A 31 2.11 -4.60 -12.80
CA THR A 31 3.28 -3.77 -13.08
C THR A 31 4.54 -4.61 -13.25
N ASP A 32 4.63 -5.75 -12.56
CA ASP A 32 5.73 -6.73 -12.69
C ASP A 32 5.82 -7.33 -14.11
N ILE A 33 4.76 -7.21 -14.94
CA ILE A 33 4.82 -7.59 -16.37
C ILE A 33 5.74 -6.65 -17.16
N PHE A 34 5.84 -5.40 -16.75
CA PHE A 34 6.53 -4.33 -17.49
C PHE A 34 7.73 -3.74 -16.73
N LEU A 35 7.86 -4.00 -15.43
CA LEU A 35 8.88 -3.47 -14.53
C LEU A 35 9.64 -4.63 -13.85
N ASP A 36 10.96 -4.51 -13.64
CA ASP A 36 11.74 -5.60 -13.02
C ASP A 36 11.36 -5.86 -11.55
N ASP A 37 11.50 -7.13 -11.16
CA ASP A 37 11.03 -7.84 -9.95
C ASP A 37 11.26 -7.23 -8.55
N GLU A 38 11.90 -6.07 -8.39
CA GLU A 38 12.20 -5.48 -7.08
C GLU A 38 11.94 -3.96 -6.98
N ASP A 39 10.70 -3.55 -7.25
CA ASP A 39 10.30 -2.14 -7.07
C ASP A 39 10.31 -1.75 -5.59
N LYS A 40 11.37 -1.02 -5.18
CA LYS A 40 11.51 -0.46 -3.84
C LYS A 40 10.82 0.90 -3.78
N VAL A 41 9.90 1.05 -2.83
CA VAL A 41 9.15 2.28 -2.59
C VAL A 41 9.21 2.68 -1.12
N VAL A 42 9.15 3.98 -0.85
CA VAL A 42 8.96 4.54 0.50
C VAL A 42 7.54 5.08 0.60
N ILE A 43 6.86 4.75 1.69
CA ILE A 43 5.53 5.30 1.99
C ILE A 43 5.69 6.73 2.48
N LYS A 44 5.05 7.68 1.79
CA LYS A 44 5.10 9.11 2.14
C LYS A 44 3.92 9.57 2.97
N ASP A 45 2.76 8.96 2.75
CA ASP A 45 1.53 9.40 3.38
C ASP A 45 0.46 8.31 3.30
N ILE A 46 -0.42 8.29 4.32
CA ILE A 46 -1.58 7.40 4.41
C ILE A 46 -2.78 8.22 4.92
N ASP A 47 -3.77 8.40 4.06
CA ASP A 47 -5.02 9.07 4.37
C ASP A 47 -6.12 8.03 4.61
N PHE A 48 -6.66 7.97 5.83
CA PHE A 48 -7.84 7.17 6.13
C PHE A 48 -9.11 7.98 5.85
N ALA A 49 -10.02 7.45 5.03
CA ALA A 49 -11.27 8.12 4.72
C ALA A 49 -12.21 8.13 5.94
N GLU A 50 -12.95 9.21 6.12
CA GLU A 50 -14.08 9.22 7.07
C GLU A 50 -15.17 8.29 6.55
N MET A 51 -15.39 7.19 7.28
CA MET A 51 -16.37 6.15 6.91
C MET A 51 -17.61 6.29 7.81
N GLY A 52 -18.70 6.84 7.26
CA GLY A 52 -19.99 6.89 7.96
C GLY A 52 -20.77 5.59 7.80
N GLY A 53 -21.05 4.88 8.89
CA GLY A 53 -21.97 3.73 8.93
C GLY A 53 -21.43 2.41 8.41
N TYR A 54 -20.10 2.28 8.22
CA TYR A 54 -19.44 1.03 7.84
C TYR A 54 -18.61 0.52 9.01
N GLU A 55 -18.92 -0.68 9.50
CA GLU A 55 -18.28 -1.26 10.69
C GLU A 55 -17.21 -2.28 10.35
N THR A 56 -17.11 -2.75 9.10
CA THR A 56 -16.24 -3.87 8.69
C THR A 56 -15.13 -3.48 7.73
N VAL A 57 -15.13 -2.23 7.25
CA VAL A 57 -14.24 -1.77 6.18
C VAL A 57 -13.71 -0.39 6.53
N GLN A 58 -12.40 -0.21 6.34
CA GLN A 58 -11.75 1.08 6.37
C GLN A 58 -11.11 1.35 5.00
N VAL A 59 -11.55 2.41 4.32
CA VAL A 59 -10.92 2.86 3.08
C VAL A 59 -9.74 3.76 3.43
N PHE A 60 -8.62 3.56 2.73
CA PHE A 60 -7.45 4.42 2.86
C PHE A 60 -6.85 4.68 1.48
N LYS A 61 -6.08 5.76 1.39
CA LYS A 61 -5.24 6.10 0.25
C LYS A 61 -3.80 6.18 0.74
N MET A 62 -2.86 5.66 -0.06
CA MET A 62 -1.44 5.69 0.25
C MET A 62 -0.67 6.38 -0.87
N SER A 63 0.30 7.19 -0.50
CA SER A 63 1.25 7.81 -1.44
C SER A 63 2.61 7.14 -1.31
N LEU A 64 3.15 6.65 -2.43
CA LEU A 64 4.42 5.94 -2.51
C LEU A 64 5.40 6.75 -3.39
N VAL A 65 6.69 6.73 -3.05
CA VAL A 65 7.73 7.28 -3.91
C VAL A 65 8.86 6.28 -4.11
N THR A 66 9.49 6.31 -5.27
CA THR A 66 10.77 5.66 -5.54
C THR A 66 11.69 6.64 -6.24
N ASP A 67 13.00 6.48 -6.07
CA ASP A 67 14.03 7.19 -6.83
C ASP A 67 14.43 6.45 -8.12
N ARG A 68 13.87 5.25 -8.35
CA ARG A 68 14.08 4.47 -9.57
C ARG A 68 13.46 5.17 -10.77
N SER A 69 14.26 5.33 -11.82
CA SER A 69 13.75 5.63 -13.16
C SER A 69 13.07 4.40 -13.73
N PHE A 70 11.78 4.50 -14.05
CA PHE A 70 11.07 3.44 -14.75
C PHE A 70 11.39 3.51 -16.24
N GLU A 71 11.86 2.40 -16.80
CA GLU A 71 12.04 2.23 -18.25
C GLU A 71 10.89 1.37 -18.76
N LEU A 72 10.04 1.96 -19.62
CA LEU A 72 8.92 1.24 -20.21
C LEU A 72 9.45 0.38 -21.36
N ILE A 73 9.43 -0.93 -21.19
CA ILE A 73 9.77 -1.88 -22.25
C ILE A 73 8.51 -2.15 -23.08
N LEU A 74 8.53 -1.73 -24.35
CA LEU A 74 7.48 -2.00 -25.33
C LEU A 74 8.01 -3.05 -26.31
N ASP A 75 7.49 -4.27 -26.23
CA ASP A 75 7.76 -5.37 -27.19
C ASP A 75 6.75 -5.37 -28.34
#